data_AF-A0A811LSW4-F1
#
_entry.id   AF-A0A811LSW4-F1
#
_cell.length_a   1.000
_cell.length_b   1.000
_cell.length_c   1.000
_cell.angle_alpha   90.00
_cell.angle_beta   90.00
_cell.angle_gamma   90.00
#
_symmetry.space_group_name_H-M   'P 1'
#
loop_
_entity.id
_entity.type
_entity.pdbx_description
1 polymer ?
#
loop_
_entity_poly.entity_id
_entity_poly.type
_entity_poly.pdbx_seq_one_letter_code
_entity_poly.pdbx_strand_id
1 'polypeptide(L)'
;MIAATWAKIFSGLFLIIYGVLSLVLLFIGLNATIALVIGLGTLFLTFLALLYVIGLQKKNDWVMIPFVVAEMIFRVFFGFLIGGIWIVYLLALFDLIHVESPIESVGNLQFLFLLALGLTLLFAVWIRILLVFYDGYRQVKKHNDRRRMEMEPSENYYMRITTSRPTKL
;
A
#
# COMPACT_ATOMS: atom_id res chain seq x y z
N MET A 1 -0.08 3.85 -21.84
CA MET A 1 -1.41 4.42 -21.52
C MET A 1 -2.26 3.48 -20.69
N ILE A 2 -2.42 2.21 -21.07
CA ILE A 2 -3.30 1.24 -20.41
C ILE A 2 -2.97 1.04 -18.90
N ALA A 3 -1.69 0.88 -18.55
CA ALA A 3 -1.27 0.70 -17.15
C ALA A 3 -1.63 1.87 -16.21
N ALA A 4 -1.64 3.11 -16.71
CA ALA A 4 -1.99 4.29 -15.91
C ALA A 4 -3.50 4.37 -15.62
N THR A 5 -4.33 3.84 -16.53
CA THR A 5 -5.79 3.76 -16.35
C THR A 5 -6.14 2.71 -15.29
N TRP A 6 -5.51 1.53 -15.37
CA TRP A 6 -5.69 0.48 -14.36
C TRP A 6 -5.24 0.91 -12.97
N ALA A 7 -4.08 1.55 -12.86
CA ALA A 7 -3.59 2.04 -11.56
C ALA A 7 -4.58 3.03 -10.91
N LYS A 8 -5.19 3.93 -11.69
CA LYS A 8 -6.24 4.83 -11.19
C LYS A 8 -7.50 4.10 -10.74
N ILE A 9 -7.97 3.14 -11.53
CA ILE A 9 -9.15 2.32 -11.19
C ILE A 9 -8.91 1.55 -9.90
N PHE A 10 -7.75 0.88 -9.77
CA PHE A 10 -7.39 0.15 -8.57
C PHE A 10 -7.22 1.07 -7.37
N SER A 11 -6.58 2.24 -7.51
CA SER A 11 -6.50 3.21 -6.39
C SER A 11 -7.86 3.72 -5.95
N GLY A 12 -8.80 3.93 -6.87
CA GLY A 12 -10.17 4.29 -6.52
C GLY A 12 -10.88 3.19 -5.72
N LEU A 13 -10.70 1.93 -6.13
CA LEU A 13 -11.22 0.78 -5.39
C LEU A 13 -10.59 0.65 -4.00
N PHE A 14 -9.25 0.76 -3.89
CA PHE A 14 -8.57 0.72 -2.59
C PHE A 14 -8.99 1.86 -1.67
N LEU A 15 -9.22 3.05 -2.22
CA LEU A 15 -9.72 4.19 -1.45
C LEU A 15 -11.07 3.87 -0.81
N ILE A 16 -11.99 3.27 -1.55
CA ILE A 16 -13.30 2.87 -1.02
C ILE A 16 -13.13 1.74 0.01
N ILE A 17 -12.34 0.72 -0.30
CA ILE A 17 -12.13 -0.44 0.57
C ILE A 17 -11.48 -0.02 1.89
N TYR A 18 -10.35 0.69 1.84
CA TYR A 18 -9.65 1.16 3.03
C TYR A 18 -10.49 2.18 3.80
N GLY A 19 -11.23 3.05 3.11
CA GLY A 19 -12.13 4.01 3.74
C GLY A 19 -13.21 3.32 4.57
N VAL A 20 -13.94 2.39 3.96
CA VAL A 20 -14.99 1.61 4.65
C VAL A 20 -14.39 0.76 5.77
N LEU A 21 -13.29 0.06 5.50
CA LEU A 21 -12.62 -0.78 6.50
C LEU A 21 -12.13 0.04 7.70
N SER A 22 -11.57 1.22 7.45
CA SER A 22 -11.10 2.12 8.52
C SER A 22 -12.25 2.58 9.41
N LEU A 23 -13.40 2.93 8.85
CA LEU A 23 -14.57 3.35 9.62
C LEU A 23 -15.10 2.21 10.51
N VAL A 24 -15.20 1.00 9.95
CA VAL A 24 -15.61 -0.19 10.69
C VAL A 24 -14.63 -0.51 11.81
N LEU A 25 -13.33 -0.49 11.54
CA LEU A 25 -12.29 -0.78 12.52
C LEU A 25 -12.18 0.29 13.61
N LEU A 26 -12.37 1.56 13.28
CA LEU A 26 -12.41 2.63 14.29
C LEU A 26 -13.65 2.51 15.19
N PHE A 27 -14.79 2.11 14.63
CA PHE A 27 -15.99 1.83 15.40
C PHE A 27 -15.79 0.65 16.37
N ILE A 28 -15.23 -0.46 15.89
CA ILE A 28 -14.86 -1.62 16.73
C ILE A 28 -13.75 -1.22 17.72
N GLY A 29 -12.85 -0.34 17.29
CA GLY A 29 -11.72 0.18 18.05
C GLY A 29 -12.08 0.95 19.30
N LEU A 30 -13.33 1.40 19.43
CA LEU A 30 -13.87 1.94 20.67
C LEU A 30 -13.81 0.92 21.83
N ASN A 31 -13.86 -0.37 21.50
CA ASN A 31 -13.85 -1.47 22.48
C ASN A 31 -12.55 -2.29 22.46
N ALA A 32 -11.74 -2.19 21.42
CA ALA A 32 -10.51 -2.97 21.27
C ALA A 32 -9.35 -2.13 20.71
N THR A 33 -8.31 -1.91 21.52
CA THR A 33 -7.15 -1.07 21.16
C THR A 33 -6.46 -1.52 19.88
N ILE A 34 -6.39 -2.83 19.63
CA ILE A 34 -5.79 -3.39 18.40
C ILE A 34 -6.58 -2.95 17.17
N ALA A 35 -7.92 -2.98 17.22
CA ALA A 35 -8.76 -2.53 16.11
C ALA A 35 -8.61 -1.03 15.86
N LEU A 36 -8.41 -0.23 16.91
CA LEU A 36 -8.16 1.21 16.78
C LEU A 36 -6.84 1.51 16.05
N VAL A 37 -5.75 0.80 16.39
CA VAL A 37 -4.44 0.96 15.72
C VAL A 37 -4.54 0.58 14.24
N ILE A 38 -5.19 -0.54 13.92
CA ILE A 38 -5.37 -0.98 12.53
C ILE A 38 -6.31 -0.02 11.78
N GLY A 39 -7.36 0.50 12.45
CA GLY A 39 -8.27 1.50 11.91
C GLY A 39 -7.56 2.81 11.54
N LEU A 40 -6.68 3.32 12.39
CA LEU A 40 -5.85 4.49 12.08
C LEU A 40 -4.87 4.23 10.92
N GLY A 41 -4.25 3.05 10.89
CA GLY A 41 -3.36 2.65 9.79
C GLY A 41 -4.07 2.59 8.44
N THR A 42 -5.28 2.02 8.40
CA THR A 42 -6.12 1.96 7.19
C THR A 42 -6.64 3.34 6.78
N LEU A 43 -6.95 4.22 7.74
CA LEU A 43 -7.33 5.60 7.46
C LEU A 43 -6.17 6.39 6.82
N PHE A 44 -4.95 6.21 7.31
CA PHE A 44 -3.75 6.80 6.71
C PHE A 44 -3.53 6.30 5.27
N LEU A 45 -3.73 5.01 5.02
CA LEU A 45 -3.67 4.46 3.66
C LEU A 45 -4.77 5.01 2.74
N THR A 46 -5.97 5.24 3.27
CA THR A 46 -7.07 5.89 2.54
C THR A 46 -6.68 7.30 2.12
N PHE A 47 -6.08 8.06 3.02
CA PHE A 47 -5.56 9.39 2.72
C PHE A 47 -4.48 9.36 1.64
N LEU A 48 -3.53 8.44 1.71
CA LEU A 48 -2.48 8.32 0.69
C LEU A 48 -3.03 7.85 -0.67
N ALA A 49 -4.00 6.94 -0.69
CA ALA A 49 -4.71 6.54 -1.90
C ALA A 49 -5.49 7.72 -2.52
N LEU A 50 -6.05 8.61 -1.69
CA LEU A 50 -6.71 9.82 -2.15
C LEU A 50 -5.72 10.76 -2.86
N LEU A 51 -4.54 10.97 -2.27
CA LEU A 51 -3.48 11.76 -2.90
C LEU A 51 -3.02 11.15 -4.24
N TYR A 52 -3.03 9.82 -4.33
CA TYR A 52 -2.76 9.10 -5.58
C TYR A 52 -3.83 9.40 -6.65
N VAL A 53 -5.12 9.29 -6.31
CA VAL A 53 -6.25 9.52 -7.22
C VAL A 53 -6.32 10.97 -7.71
N ILE A 54 -6.11 11.93 -6.82
CA ILE A 54 -6.07 13.38 -7.15
C ILE A 54 -4.89 13.72 -8.09
N GLY A 55 -3.91 12.81 -8.22
CA GLY A 55 -2.81 12.96 -9.17
C GLY A 55 -1.69 13.88 -8.68
N LEU A 56 -1.70 14.24 -7.39
CA LEU A 56 -0.65 15.03 -6.73
C LEU A 56 0.72 14.33 -6.84
N GLN A 57 0.72 13.00 -6.86
CA GLN A 57 1.87 12.14 -7.14
C GLN A 57 2.58 12.39 -8.48
N LYS A 58 1.88 12.87 -9.52
CA LYS A 58 2.52 13.15 -10.82
C LYS A 58 3.42 14.39 -10.76
N LYS A 59 3.25 15.21 -9.72
CA LYS A 59 3.97 16.46 -9.52
C LYS A 59 4.98 16.37 -8.37
N ASN A 60 4.86 15.39 -7.47
CA ASN A 60 5.68 15.32 -6.27
C ASN A 60 6.05 13.88 -5.88
N ASP A 61 7.31 13.51 -6.14
CA ASP A 61 7.88 12.21 -5.78
C ASP A 61 7.89 11.96 -4.26
N TRP A 62 7.93 13.02 -3.46
CA TRP A 62 7.94 12.95 -1.99
C TRP A 62 6.65 12.41 -1.38
N VAL A 63 5.53 12.46 -2.11
CA VAL A 63 4.24 11.89 -1.68
C VAL A 63 4.09 10.43 -2.15
N MET A 64 4.71 10.10 -3.27
CA MET A 64 4.60 8.77 -3.89
C MET A 64 5.44 7.73 -3.16
N ILE A 65 6.64 8.10 -2.67
CA ILE A 65 7.52 7.21 -1.91
C ILE A 65 6.87 6.72 -0.61
N PRO A 66 6.35 7.59 0.28
CA PRO A 66 5.67 7.16 1.50
C PRO A 66 4.47 6.26 1.24
N PHE A 67 3.74 6.46 0.14
CA PHE A 67 2.63 5.58 -0.23
C PHE A 67 3.07 4.16 -0.55
N VAL A 68 4.07 4.00 -1.41
CA VAL A 68 4.59 2.67 -1.75
C VAL A 68 5.19 1.98 -0.53
N VAL A 69 5.91 2.73 0.32
CA VAL A 69 6.49 2.20 1.56
C VAL A 69 5.41 1.79 2.56
N ALA A 70 4.40 2.63 2.78
CA ALA A 70 3.29 2.32 3.69
C ALA A 70 2.52 1.07 3.23
N GLU A 71 2.21 0.97 1.94
CA GLU A 71 1.60 -0.23 1.33
C GLU A 71 2.45 -1.48 1.54
N MET A 72 3.78 -1.39 1.35
CA MET A 72 4.70 -2.49 1.62
C MET A 72 4.67 -2.94 3.07
N ILE A 73 4.79 -2.00 4.02
CA ILE A 73 4.76 -2.30 5.47
C ILE A 73 3.44 -2.99 5.83
N PHE A 74 2.32 -2.48 5.31
CA PHE A 74 1.00 -3.01 5.63
C PHE A 74 0.83 -4.45 5.11
N ARG A 75 1.32 -4.73 3.91
CA ARG A 75 1.30 -6.09 3.35
C ARG A 75 2.19 -7.04 4.12
N VAL A 76 3.38 -6.61 4.50
CA VAL A 76 4.28 -7.42 5.34
C VAL A 76 3.59 -7.76 6.67
N PHE A 77 2.98 -6.77 7.31
CA PHE A 77 2.22 -6.97 8.55
C PHE A 77 1.07 -7.96 8.38
N PHE A 78 0.26 -7.83 7.32
CA PHE A 78 -0.80 -8.79 7.01
C PHE A 78 -0.25 -10.19 6.67
N GLY A 79 0.90 -10.28 6.00
CA GLY A 79 1.58 -11.55 5.77
C GLY A 79 1.95 -12.26 7.07
N PHE A 80 2.44 -11.52 8.06
CA PHE A 80 2.69 -12.07 9.40
C PHE A 80 1.41 -12.52 10.10
N LEU A 81 0.31 -11.76 10.01
CA LEU A 81 -0.97 -12.18 10.58
C LEU A 81 -1.48 -13.50 9.95
N ILE A 82 -1.38 -13.63 8.63
CA ILE A 82 -1.76 -14.87 7.92
C ILE A 82 -0.86 -16.03 8.35
N GLY A 83 0.44 -15.80 8.48
CA GLY A 83 1.37 -16.79 9.04
C GLY A 83 0.97 -17.20 10.46
N GLY A 84 0.56 -16.25 11.31
CA GLY A 84 0.02 -16.53 12.64
C GLY A 84 -1.23 -17.41 12.61
N ILE A 85 -2.16 -17.16 11.68
CA ILE A 85 -3.37 -17.99 11.52
C ILE A 85 -3.00 -19.42 11.08
N TRP A 86 -2.02 -19.59 10.21
CA TRP A 86 -1.50 -20.92 9.85
C TRP A 86 -0.87 -21.63 11.06
N ILE A 87 -0.14 -20.92 11.91
CA ILE A 87 0.39 -21.48 13.17
C ILE A 87 -0.76 -21.90 14.09
N VAL A 88 -1.79 -21.07 14.26
CA VAL A 88 -2.97 -21.41 15.07
C VAL A 88 -3.66 -22.66 14.52
N TYR A 89 -3.80 -22.78 13.20
CA TYR A 89 -4.33 -23.99 12.56
C TYR A 89 -3.47 -25.24 12.86
N LEU A 90 -2.14 -25.12 12.75
CA LEU A 90 -1.22 -26.22 13.07
C LEU A 90 -1.32 -26.62 14.55
N LEU A 91 -1.42 -25.66 15.46
CA LEU A 91 -1.60 -25.93 16.89
C LEU A 91 -2.95 -26.60 17.17
N ALA A 92 -4.01 -26.18 16.48
CA ALA A 92 -5.33 -26.81 16.58
C ALA A 92 -5.33 -28.26 16.04
N LEU A 93 -4.50 -28.59 15.04
CA LEU A 93 -4.36 -29.97 14.56
C LEU A 93 -3.80 -30.93 15.62
N PHE A 94 -2.98 -30.42 16.53
CA PHE A 94 -2.43 -31.18 17.67
C PHE A 94 -3.26 -31.01 18.94
N ASP A 95 -4.46 -30.44 18.84
CA ASP A 95 -5.37 -30.20 19.97
C ASP A 95 -4.78 -29.30 21.08
N LEU A 96 -3.77 -28.48 20.74
CA LEU A 96 -3.10 -27.58 21.68
C LEU A 96 -3.91 -26.29 21.91
N ILE A 97 -4.73 -25.89 20.94
CA ILE A 97 -5.56 -24.67 20.98
C ILE A 97 -6.93 -24.97 20.41
N HIS A 98 -7.97 -24.49 21.11
CA HIS A 98 -9.36 -24.60 20.68
C HIS A 98 -9.85 -23.23 20.21
N VAL A 99 -10.25 -23.14 18.94
CA VAL A 99 -10.91 -21.95 18.39
C VAL A 99 -12.31 -22.37 17.96
N GLU A 100 -13.33 -21.77 18.56
CA GLU A 100 -14.72 -22.05 18.20
C GLU A 100 -15.04 -21.47 16.81
N SER A 101 -15.63 -22.32 15.98
CA SER A 101 -16.21 -21.87 14.72
C SER A 101 -17.42 -20.96 15.01
N PRO A 102 -17.50 -19.75 14.41
CA PRO A 102 -18.70 -18.92 14.47
C PRO A 102 -19.83 -19.47 13.58
N ILE A 103 -19.59 -20.56 12.85
CA ILE A 103 -20.54 -21.21 11.95
C ILE A 103 -20.82 -22.61 12.48
N GLU A 104 -22.02 -22.83 13.01
CA GLU A 104 -22.43 -24.10 13.63
C GLU A 104 -22.29 -25.32 12.71
N SER A 105 -22.41 -25.13 11.40
CA SER A 105 -22.32 -26.20 10.39
C SER A 105 -20.89 -26.59 10.00
N VAL A 106 -19.87 -25.86 10.45
CA VAL A 106 -18.47 -26.07 10.06
C VAL A 106 -17.65 -26.41 11.30
N GLY A 107 -16.94 -27.53 11.27
CA GLY A 107 -16.05 -27.92 12.37
C GLY A 107 -14.90 -26.92 12.55
N ASN A 108 -14.45 -26.72 13.79
CA ASN A 108 -13.41 -25.75 14.16
C ASN A 108 -12.15 -25.81 13.27
N LEU A 109 -11.63 -27.03 13.01
CA LEU A 109 -10.48 -27.24 12.14
C LEU A 109 -10.74 -26.87 10.68
N GLN A 110 -11.93 -27.19 10.17
CA GLN A 110 -12.33 -26.86 8.81
C GLN A 110 -12.50 -25.35 8.65
N PHE A 111 -13.07 -24.68 9.64
CA PHE A 111 -13.19 -23.23 9.67
C PHE A 111 -11.81 -22.57 9.65
N LEU A 112 -10.90 -22.96 10.53
CA LEU A 112 -9.53 -22.41 10.56
C LEU A 112 -8.79 -22.65 9.25
N PHE A 113 -8.90 -23.84 8.66
CA PHE A 113 -8.30 -24.14 7.37
C PHE A 113 -8.85 -23.26 6.25
N LEU A 114 -10.18 -23.16 6.13
CA LEU A 114 -10.84 -22.33 5.13
C LEU A 114 -10.52 -20.85 5.30
N LEU A 115 -10.46 -20.37 6.55
CA LEU A 115 -10.06 -19.00 6.88
C LEU A 115 -8.61 -18.74 6.45
N ALA A 116 -7.67 -19.61 6.84
CA ALA A 116 -6.26 -19.49 6.48
C ALA A 116 -6.06 -19.51 4.97
N LEU A 117 -6.70 -20.45 4.27
CA LEU A 117 -6.62 -20.60 2.83
C LEU A 117 -7.24 -19.39 2.11
N GLY A 118 -8.43 -18.97 2.51
CA GLY A 118 -9.13 -17.81 1.95
C GLY A 118 -8.31 -16.53 2.10
N LEU A 119 -7.76 -16.28 3.29
CA LEU A 119 -6.90 -15.12 3.53
C LEU A 119 -5.59 -15.19 2.72
N THR A 120 -5.01 -16.38 2.57
CA THR A 120 -3.79 -16.56 1.76
C THR A 120 -4.05 -16.25 0.28
N LEU A 121 -5.18 -16.72 -0.27
CA LEU A 121 -5.57 -16.44 -1.65
C LEU A 121 -5.83 -14.95 -1.88
N LEU A 122 -6.59 -14.32 -0.97
CA LEU A 122 -6.84 -12.88 -1.01
C LEU A 122 -5.53 -12.09 -0.95
N PHE A 123 -4.61 -12.49 -0.08
CA PHE A 123 -3.30 -11.86 0.07
C PHE A 123 -2.42 -12.03 -1.18
N ALA A 124 -2.42 -13.19 -1.81
CA ALA A 124 -1.70 -13.44 -3.06
C ALA A 124 -2.20 -12.53 -4.20
N VAL A 125 -3.52 -12.39 -4.34
CA VAL A 125 -4.13 -11.46 -5.30
C VAL A 125 -3.74 -10.03 -4.94
N TRP A 126 -3.82 -9.66 -3.66
CA TRP A 126 -3.45 -8.33 -3.21
C TRP A 126 -2.01 -8.00 -3.56
N ILE A 127 -1.02 -8.88 -3.26
CA ILE A 127 0.39 -8.72 -3.63
C ILE A 127 0.56 -8.43 -5.12
N ARG A 128 -0.13 -9.17 -5.99
CA ARG A 128 -0.02 -8.93 -7.44
C ARG A 128 -0.42 -7.52 -7.85
N ILE A 129 -1.40 -6.93 -7.16
CA ILE A 129 -1.83 -5.56 -7.44
C ILE A 129 -0.75 -4.53 -7.04
N LEU A 130 0.12 -4.83 -6.07
CA LEU A 130 1.27 -3.96 -5.72
C LEU A 130 2.23 -3.78 -6.89
N LEU A 131 2.46 -4.84 -7.67
CA LEU A 131 3.40 -4.80 -8.80
C LEU A 131 2.96 -3.76 -9.84
N VAL A 132 1.65 -3.63 -10.06
CA VAL A 132 1.09 -2.60 -10.94
C VAL A 132 1.38 -1.19 -10.42
N PHE A 133 1.27 -0.97 -9.10
CA PHE A 133 1.62 0.30 -8.48
C PHE A 133 3.11 0.60 -8.52
N TYR A 134 3.94 -0.40 -8.27
CA TYR A 134 5.40 -0.28 -8.28
C TYR A 134 5.92 0.05 -9.69
N ASP A 135 5.38 -0.60 -10.72
CA ASP A 135 5.72 -0.29 -12.12
C ASP A 135 5.28 1.12 -12.51
N GLY A 136 4.09 1.53 -12.06
CA GLY A 136 3.61 2.92 -12.22
C GLY A 136 4.55 3.93 -11.56
N TYR A 137 4.97 3.66 -10.32
CA TYR A 137 5.94 4.47 -9.58
C TYR A 137 7.27 4.57 -10.33
N ARG A 138 7.82 3.45 -10.80
CA ARG A 138 9.11 3.41 -11.51
C ARG A 138 9.07 4.25 -12.79
N GLN A 139 7.96 4.21 -13.51
CA GLN A 139 7.77 5.01 -14.72
C GLN A 139 7.70 6.51 -14.43
N VAL A 140 6.93 6.91 -13.40
CA VAL A 140 6.81 8.32 -12.99
C VAL A 140 8.15 8.86 -12.50
N LYS A 141 8.85 8.12 -11.63
CA LYS A 141 10.17 8.50 -11.13
C LYS A 141 11.17 8.68 -12.28
N LYS A 142 11.24 7.72 -13.21
CA LYS A 142 12.13 7.81 -14.38
C LYS A 142 11.83 9.04 -15.24
N HIS A 143 10.56 9.42 -15.38
CA HIS A 143 10.17 10.62 -16.12
C HIS A 143 10.57 11.91 -15.39
N ASN A 144 10.36 11.97 -14.08
CA ASN A 144 10.72 13.12 -13.26
C ASN A 144 12.24 13.29 -13.15
N ASP A 145 12.99 12.22 -12.94
CA ASP A 145 14.46 12.24 -12.92
C ASP A 145 15.02 12.72 -14.27
N ARG A 146 14.46 12.22 -15.39
CA ARG A 146 14.83 12.68 -16.72
C ARG A 146 14.56 14.18 -16.93
N ARG A 147 13.40 14.69 -16.49
CA ARG A 147 13.08 16.13 -16.55
C ARG A 147 14.06 16.97 -15.73
N ARG A 148 14.46 16.50 -14.53
CA ARG A 148 15.45 17.20 -13.69
C ARG A 148 16.82 17.23 -14.38
N MET A 149 17.26 16.11 -14.94
CA MET A 149 18.50 16.02 -15.73
C MET A 149 18.48 16.83 -17.03
N GLU A 150 17.30 17.10 -17.61
CA GLU A 150 17.15 17.98 -18.78
C GLU A 150 17.14 19.47 -18.38
N MET A 151 16.74 19.80 -17.15
CA MET A 151 16.75 21.17 -16.61
C MET A 151 18.11 21.59 -16.01
N GLU A 152 18.82 20.69 -15.34
CA GLU A 152 20.18 20.93 -14.79
C GLU A 152 21.22 21.45 -15.80
N PRO A 153 21.33 20.95 -17.04
CA PRO A 153 22.26 21.50 -18.02
C PRO A 153 21.84 22.91 -18.45
N SER A 154 20.54 23.23 -18.45
CA SER A 154 20.06 24.57 -18.79
C SER A 154 20.35 25.59 -17.70
N GLU A 155 20.12 25.26 -16.42
CA GLU A 155 20.45 26.14 -15.28
C GLU A 155 21.96 26.37 -15.16
N ASN A 156 22.78 25.33 -15.32
CA ASN A 156 24.24 25.48 -15.36
C ASN A 156 24.70 26.29 -16.58
N TYR A 157 24.02 26.19 -17.74
CA TYR A 157 24.30 27.04 -18.89
C TYR A 157 24.01 28.52 -18.59
N TYR A 158 22.84 28.83 -18.00
CA TYR A 158 22.47 30.20 -17.63
C TYR A 158 23.34 30.77 -16.49
N MET A 159 23.77 29.95 -15.53
CA MET A 159 24.73 30.37 -14.49
C MET A 159 26.12 30.65 -15.08
N ARG A 160 26.55 29.88 -16.08
CA ARG A 160 27.86 30.10 -16.74
C ARG A 160 27.90 31.37 -17.58
N ILE A 161 26.77 31.75 -18.20
CA ILE A 161 26.64 32.98 -18.99
C ILE A 161 26.57 34.22 -18.08
N THR A 162 25.93 34.11 -16.91
CA THR A 162 25.79 35.25 -15.98
C THR A 162 27.01 35.48 -15.09
N THR A 163 27.88 34.48 -14.92
CA THR A 163 29.12 34.57 -14.12
C THR A 163 30.39 34.84 -14.94
N SER A 164 30.33 34.77 -16.28
CA SER A 164 31.43 35.23 -17.13
C SER A 164 31.53 36.76 -17.06
N ARG A 165 32.36 37.27 -16.13
CA ARG A 165 32.77 38.68 -16.13
C ARG A 165 33.32 39.03 -17.51
N PRO A 166 32.96 40.19 -18.10
CA PRO A 166 33.57 40.64 -19.33
C PRO A 166 35.06 40.86 -19.06
N THR A 167 35.91 40.09 -19.75
CA THR A 167 37.34 40.33 -19.80
C THR A 167 37.53 41.71 -20.40
N LYS A 168 38.03 42.67 -19.60
CA LYS A 168 38.40 43.99 -20.11
C LYS A 168 39.53 43.79 -21.12
N LEU A 169 39.24 44.17 -22.37
CA LEU A 169 40.25 44.45 -23.41
C LEU A 169 41.15 45.60 -22.97
#